data_AF-J2Y6B1-F1
#
_entry.id   AF-J2Y6B1-F1
#
_cell.length_a   1.000
_cell.length_b   1.000
_cell.length_c   1.000
_cell.angle_alpha   90.00
_cell.angle_beta   90.00
_cell.angle_gamma   90.00
#
_symmetry.space_group_name_H-M   'P 1'
#
loop_
_entity.id
_entity.type
_entity.pdbx_description
1 polymer ?
#
loop_
_entity_poly.entity_id
_entity_poly.type
_entity_poly.pdbx_seq_one_letter_code
_entity_poly.pdbx_strand_id
1 'polypeptide(L)'
;MARWHAAGHRFSWLEVLVPPLCFGPILPPLALLPGLLAYQALLAPSLDLDGIVGQSFGWLAVVTLLFTMLWGLRNFLRDKHDPVKRYWQSMPAQGVVELEQHDLVSGISLWSNDFDPDCNTLLRWANGKLESVQDSGVLQWILARTMAGHWLIFKEEYPGDFCYGPVGRMPEAKKQLQPCQQLAIAFAPGTNLPLGRRFDGSPIPMVNTPYWMSVNELKRLAEAAHHWMFFAPDRYAVVNDQDAAWVQRMVDRAQASVGPQPAR
;
A
#
# COMPACT_ATOMS: atom_id res chain seq x y z
N MET A 1 -7.06 8.81 14.75
CA MET A 1 -6.93 8.15 13.44
C MET A 1 -8.20 8.30 12.60
N ALA A 2 -9.34 7.76 13.07
CA ALA A 2 -10.64 7.80 12.38
C ALA A 2 -11.06 9.14 11.78
N ARG A 3 -11.11 10.21 12.58
CA ARG A 3 -11.60 11.54 12.13
C ARG A 3 -10.74 12.21 11.06
N TRP A 4 -9.41 11.99 11.10
CA TRP A 4 -8.48 12.53 10.11
C TRP A 4 -8.59 11.78 8.78
N HIS A 5 -8.60 10.45 8.82
CA HIS A 5 -8.87 9.63 7.62
C HIS A 5 -10.27 9.88 7.06
N ALA A 6 -11.29 10.00 7.92
CA ALA A 6 -12.67 10.32 7.50
C ALA A 6 -12.78 11.67 6.81
N ALA A 7 -11.94 12.66 7.17
CA ALA A 7 -11.90 13.96 6.50
C ALA A 7 -11.26 13.87 5.11
N GLY A 8 -10.21 13.07 4.95
CA GLY A 8 -9.55 12.82 3.66
C GLY A 8 -10.35 11.92 2.70
N HIS A 9 -11.23 11.06 3.24
CA HIS A 9 -12.10 10.19 2.45
C HIS A 9 -13.51 10.77 2.20
N ARG A 10 -13.65 12.10 2.28
CA ARG A 10 -14.89 12.77 1.83
C ARG A 10 -14.90 12.86 0.32
N PHE A 11 -16.02 12.48 -0.30
CA PHE A 11 -16.19 12.63 -1.73
C PHE A 11 -16.04 14.11 -2.14
N SER A 12 -15.08 14.38 -3.02
CA SER A 12 -14.84 15.72 -3.55
C SER A 12 -15.33 15.80 -4.99
N TRP A 13 -16.41 16.57 -5.22
CA TRP A 13 -16.88 16.86 -6.57
C TRP A 13 -15.83 17.59 -7.40
N LEU A 14 -14.96 18.38 -6.77
CA LEU A 14 -13.86 19.05 -7.46
C LEU A 14 -12.86 18.02 -8.02
N GLU A 15 -12.42 17.06 -7.22
CA GLU A 15 -11.50 16.00 -7.69
C GLU A 15 -12.12 15.15 -8.80
N VAL A 16 -13.44 14.91 -8.73
CA VAL A 16 -14.15 14.12 -9.74
C VAL A 16 -14.40 14.90 -11.03
N LEU A 17 -14.70 16.20 -10.96
CA LEU A 17 -15.07 16.98 -12.15
C LEU A 17 -13.89 17.66 -12.84
N VAL A 18 -12.76 17.89 -12.15
CA VAL A 18 -11.57 18.50 -12.77
C VAL A 18 -11.01 17.65 -13.93
N PRO A 19 -10.81 16.33 -13.83
CA PRO A 19 -10.32 15.52 -14.94
C PRO A 19 -11.19 15.60 -16.22
N PRO A 20 -12.52 15.40 -16.19
CA PRO A 20 -13.33 15.54 -17.40
C PRO A 20 -13.40 16.99 -17.90
N LEU A 21 -13.26 18.00 -17.05
CA LEU A 21 -13.18 19.40 -17.48
C LEU A 21 -11.87 19.71 -18.22
N CYS A 22 -10.74 19.14 -17.76
CA CYS A 22 -9.44 19.32 -18.41
C CYS A 22 -9.29 18.49 -19.69
N PHE A 23 -9.73 17.23 -19.67
CA PHE A 23 -9.46 16.28 -20.77
C PHE A 23 -10.66 16.05 -21.69
N GLY A 24 -11.89 16.22 -21.20
CA GLY A 24 -13.12 15.97 -21.97
C GLY A 24 -13.30 16.86 -23.21
N PRO A 25 -12.86 18.14 -23.20
CA PRO A 25 -12.86 18.98 -24.41
C PRO A 25 -11.70 18.70 -25.36
N ILE A 26 -10.62 18.08 -24.88
CA ILE A 26 -9.35 17.93 -25.62
C ILE A 26 -9.27 16.56 -26.31
N LEU A 27 -9.72 15.50 -25.65
CA LEU A 27 -9.65 14.13 -26.17
C LEU A 27 -10.46 13.92 -27.46
N PRO A 28 -11.71 14.42 -27.60
CA PRO A 28 -12.49 14.18 -28.80
C PRO A 28 -11.89 14.82 -30.07
N PRO A 29 -11.43 16.09 -30.07
CA PRO A 29 -10.69 16.66 -31.20
C PRO A 29 -9.38 15.91 -31.51
N LEU A 30 -8.63 15.50 -30.47
CA LEU A 30 -7.38 14.74 -30.64
C LEU A 30 -7.59 13.35 -31.25
N ALA A 31 -8.74 12.72 -31.06
CA ALA A 31 -9.07 11.45 -31.70
C ALA A 31 -9.68 11.64 -33.10
N LEU A 32 -10.55 12.64 -33.26
CA LEU A 32 -11.28 12.89 -34.50
C LEU A 32 -10.38 13.39 -35.63
N LEU A 33 -9.50 14.36 -35.36
CA LEU A 33 -8.63 14.98 -36.37
C LEU A 33 -7.66 13.99 -37.05
N PRO A 34 -6.85 13.20 -36.32
CA PRO A 34 -5.96 12.23 -36.96
C PRO A 34 -6.74 11.10 -37.65
N GLY A 35 -7.90 10.70 -37.13
CA GLY A 35 -8.77 9.72 -37.79
C GLY A 35 -9.30 10.24 -39.13
N LEU A 36 -9.75 11.49 -39.18
CA LEU A 36 -10.20 12.16 -40.41
C LEU A 36 -9.06 12.37 -41.41
N LEU A 37 -7.86 12.75 -40.94
CA LEU A 37 -6.67 12.89 -41.79
C LEU A 37 -6.24 11.55 -42.40
N ALA A 38 -6.24 10.48 -41.60
CA ALA A 38 -5.94 9.13 -42.09
C ALA A 38 -6.99 8.65 -43.10
N TYR A 39 -8.27 8.92 -42.84
CA TYR A 39 -9.36 8.57 -43.76
C TYR A 39 -9.26 9.34 -45.08
N GLN A 40 -8.96 10.65 -45.04
CA GLN A 40 -8.76 11.46 -46.23
C GLN A 40 -7.57 10.95 -47.05
N ALA A 41 -6.44 10.65 -46.40
CA ALA A 41 -5.22 10.19 -47.06
C ALA A 41 -5.36 8.80 -47.69
N LEU A 42 -6.13 7.90 -47.08
CA LEU A 42 -6.21 6.49 -47.50
C LEU A 42 -7.42 6.17 -48.38
N LEU A 43 -8.55 6.86 -48.18
CA LEU A 43 -9.84 6.43 -48.72
C LEU A 43 -10.59 7.52 -49.50
N ALA A 44 -10.42 8.80 -49.15
CA ALA A 44 -11.18 9.90 -49.78
C ALA A 44 -10.39 11.22 -49.84
N PRO A 45 -9.53 11.44 -50.86
CA PRO A 45 -8.67 12.63 -50.95
C PRO A 45 -9.44 13.95 -51.08
N SER A 46 -10.66 13.92 -51.63
CA SER A 46 -11.52 15.09 -51.84
C SER A 46 -12.47 15.39 -50.67
N LEU A 47 -12.24 14.82 -49.50
CA LEU A 47 -13.07 15.05 -48.31
C LEU A 47 -12.95 16.51 -47.84
N ASP A 48 -14.09 17.19 -47.70
CA ASP A 48 -14.17 18.53 -47.11
C ASP A 48 -14.06 18.44 -45.57
N LEU A 49 -12.83 18.58 -45.08
CA LEU A 49 -12.55 18.55 -43.65
C LEU A 49 -13.13 19.77 -42.92
N ASP A 50 -13.11 20.96 -43.55
CA ASP A 50 -13.53 22.20 -42.90
C ASP A 50 -15.04 22.19 -42.65
N GLY A 51 -15.83 21.69 -43.61
CA GLY A 51 -17.27 21.48 -43.46
C GLY A 51 -17.62 20.46 -42.36
N ILE A 52 -16.90 19.33 -42.30
CA ILE A 52 -17.12 18.27 -41.29
C ILE A 52 -16.74 18.76 -39.89
N VAL A 53 -15.60 19.44 -39.74
CA VAL A 53 -15.16 20.01 -38.47
C VAL A 53 -16.16 21.06 -37.98
N GLY A 54 -16.65 21.93 -38.88
CA GLY A 54 -17.67 22.94 -38.57
C GLY A 54 -18.99 22.33 -38.06
N GLN A 55 -19.44 21.21 -38.63
CA GLN A 55 -20.66 20.52 -38.19
C GLN A 55 -20.44 19.63 -36.95
N SER A 56 -19.20 19.27 -36.65
CA SER A 56 -18.87 18.36 -35.54
C SER A 56 -18.87 19.04 -34.17
N PHE A 57 -18.73 20.37 -34.08
CA PHE A 57 -18.66 21.08 -32.79
C PHE A 57 -19.85 20.82 -31.86
N GLY A 58 -21.07 20.79 -32.40
CA GLY A 58 -22.27 20.49 -31.61
C GLY A 58 -22.27 19.06 -31.06
N TRP A 59 -21.85 18.09 -31.88
CA TRP A 59 -21.72 16.69 -31.47
C TRP A 59 -20.60 16.48 -30.46
N LEU A 60 -19.47 17.17 -30.62
CA LEU A 60 -18.37 17.14 -29.66
C LEU A 60 -18.83 17.63 -28.28
N ALA A 61 -19.60 18.73 -28.23
CA ALA A 61 -20.17 19.23 -26.97
C ALA A 61 -21.09 18.20 -26.29
N VAL A 62 -21.95 17.52 -27.06
CA VAL A 62 -22.83 16.46 -26.54
C VAL A 62 -22.02 15.26 -26.02
N VAL A 63 -21.01 14.81 -26.76
CA VAL A 63 -20.13 13.71 -26.35
C VAL A 63 -19.36 14.05 -25.06
N THR A 64 -18.82 15.27 -24.97
CA THR A 64 -18.14 15.74 -23.75
C THR A 64 -19.08 15.80 -22.55
N LEU A 65 -20.33 16.24 -22.74
CA LEU A 65 -21.33 16.29 -21.68
C LEU A 65 -21.69 14.87 -21.19
N LEU A 66 -21.97 13.95 -22.11
CA LEU A 66 -22.28 12.55 -21.80
C LEU A 66 -21.11 11.87 -21.08
N PHE A 67 -19.87 12.09 -21.55
CA PHE A 67 -18.67 11.57 -20.90
C PHE A 67 -18.56 12.10 -19.47
N THR A 68 -18.76 13.40 -19.26
CA THR A 68 -18.66 14.03 -17.94
C THR A 68 -19.73 13.49 -16.98
N MET A 69 -20.98 13.33 -17.46
CA MET A 69 -22.06 12.73 -16.67
C MET A 69 -21.75 11.28 -16.28
N LEU A 70 -21.32 10.46 -17.24
CA LEU A 70 -21.00 9.06 -16.99
C LEU A 70 -19.79 8.90 -16.07
N TRP A 71 -18.77 9.75 -16.24
CA TRP A 71 -17.61 9.84 -15.35
C TRP A 71 -18.01 10.21 -13.92
N GLY A 72 -18.83 11.24 -13.76
CA GLY A 72 -19.35 11.67 -12.47
C GLY A 72 -20.15 10.55 -11.79
N LEU A 73 -21.08 9.93 -12.52
CA LEU A 73 -21.89 8.83 -12.01
C LEU A 73 -21.04 7.62 -11.61
N ARG A 74 -20.08 7.22 -12.45
CA ARG A 74 -19.16 6.12 -12.14
C ARG A 74 -18.36 6.39 -10.87
N ASN A 75 -17.79 7.59 -10.72
CA ASN A 75 -17.00 7.94 -9.54
C ASN A 75 -17.86 8.05 -8.29
N PHE A 76 -19.07 8.60 -8.39
CA PHE A 76 -20.03 8.62 -7.29
C PHE A 76 -20.43 7.20 -6.85
N LEU A 77 -20.75 6.32 -7.80
CA LEU A 77 -21.09 4.93 -7.50
C LEU A 77 -19.89 4.18 -6.91
N ARG A 78 -18.68 4.39 -7.44
CA ARG A 78 -17.46 3.81 -6.89
C ARG A 78 -17.25 4.26 -5.45
N ASP A 79 -17.34 5.55 -5.16
CA ASP A 79 -17.15 6.10 -3.83
C ASP A 79 -18.19 5.58 -2.83
N LYS A 80 -19.47 5.55 -3.24
CA LYS A 80 -20.58 5.06 -2.43
C LYS A 80 -20.44 3.58 -2.05
N HIS A 81 -19.83 2.77 -2.92
CA HIS A 81 -19.66 1.33 -2.69
C HIS A 81 -18.24 0.96 -2.24
N ASP A 82 -17.34 1.93 -2.08
CA ASP A 82 -15.97 1.68 -1.61
C ASP A 82 -16.02 1.31 -0.11
N PRO A 83 -15.72 0.06 0.24
CA PRO A 83 -15.88 -0.42 1.61
C PRO A 83 -14.86 0.24 2.55
N VAL A 84 -13.68 0.65 2.05
CA VAL A 84 -12.67 1.36 2.83
C VAL A 84 -13.13 2.76 3.18
N LYS A 85 -13.72 3.49 2.22
CA LYS A 85 -14.27 4.83 2.49
C LYS A 85 -15.45 4.76 3.45
N ARG A 86 -16.35 3.79 3.26
CA ARG A 86 -17.48 3.56 4.18
C ARG A 86 -17.03 3.21 5.59
N TYR A 87 -15.98 2.39 5.72
CA TYR A 87 -15.35 2.11 7.01
C TYR A 87 -14.95 3.45 7.65
N TRP A 88 -14.03 4.21 7.05
CA TRP A 88 -13.52 5.44 7.66
C TRP A 88 -14.60 6.48 7.98
N GLN A 89 -15.67 6.56 7.19
CA GLN A 89 -16.77 7.51 7.43
C GLN A 89 -17.67 7.14 8.62
N SER A 90 -17.83 5.85 8.96
CA SER A 90 -18.90 5.40 9.86
C SER A 90 -18.51 4.38 10.94
N MET A 91 -17.56 3.49 10.66
CA MET A 91 -17.28 2.32 11.49
C MET A 91 -16.23 2.49 12.59
N PRO A 92 -15.21 3.36 12.49
CA PRO A 92 -14.24 3.53 13.57
C PRO A 92 -14.84 3.96 14.91
N ALA A 93 -16.01 4.62 14.89
CA ALA A 93 -16.72 5.02 16.10
C ALA A 93 -17.44 3.84 16.80
N GLN A 94 -17.70 2.75 16.07
CA GLN A 94 -18.38 1.56 16.57
C GLN A 94 -17.40 0.53 17.16
N GLY A 95 -16.10 0.69 16.94
CA GLY A 95 -15.06 -0.20 17.46
C GLY A 95 -15.07 -1.62 16.86
N VAL A 96 -15.77 -1.83 15.74
CA VAL A 96 -15.86 -3.14 15.08
C VAL A 96 -14.64 -3.35 14.20
N VAL A 97 -13.93 -4.44 14.43
CA VAL A 97 -12.75 -4.87 13.66
C VAL A 97 -12.81 -6.37 13.41
N GLU A 98 -12.28 -6.82 12.28
CA GLU A 98 -12.00 -8.23 12.04
C GLU A 98 -10.63 -8.55 12.62
N LEU A 99 -10.53 -9.63 13.40
CA LEU A 99 -9.28 -10.02 14.06
C LEU A 99 -8.74 -11.31 13.44
N GLU A 100 -7.49 -11.26 13.03
CA GLU A 100 -6.71 -12.42 12.62
C GLU A 100 -5.68 -12.72 13.69
N GLN A 101 -5.65 -13.96 14.18
CA GLN A 101 -4.79 -14.38 15.28
C GLN A 101 -3.76 -15.41 14.83
N HIS A 102 -2.55 -15.28 15.37
CA HIS A 102 -1.43 -16.18 15.10
C HIS A 102 -0.64 -16.44 16.38
N ASP A 103 -0.25 -17.70 16.56
CA ASP A 103 0.72 -18.10 17.57
C ASP A 103 2.11 -18.20 16.94
N LEU A 104 3.04 -17.38 17.42
CA LEU A 104 4.42 -17.28 16.99
C LEU A 104 5.32 -18.13 17.90
N VAL A 105 6.27 -18.85 17.30
CA VAL A 105 7.18 -19.74 18.04
C VAL A 105 8.63 -19.27 18.02
N SER A 106 9.05 -18.56 16.97
CA SER A 106 10.39 -17.98 16.84
C SER A 106 10.40 -16.92 15.75
N GLY A 107 11.44 -16.09 15.73
CA GLY A 107 11.62 -15.13 14.65
C GLY A 107 13.06 -14.70 14.43
N ILE A 108 13.28 -14.04 13.30
CA ILE A 108 14.54 -13.43 12.92
C ILE A 108 14.29 -12.00 12.45
N SER A 109 15.17 -11.07 12.83
CA SER A 109 15.09 -9.68 12.38
C SER A 109 16.05 -9.40 11.24
N LEU A 110 15.56 -8.71 10.21
CA LEU A 110 16.31 -8.18 9.06
C LEU A 110 16.09 -6.67 8.99
N TRP A 111 16.93 -5.98 8.26
CA TRP A 111 16.88 -4.53 8.15
C TRP A 111 16.77 -4.08 6.70
N SER A 112 16.05 -2.98 6.47
CA SER A 112 16.06 -2.29 5.18
C SER A 112 16.09 -0.79 5.38
N ASN A 113 16.56 -0.11 4.33
CA ASN A 113 16.40 1.32 4.16
C ASN A 113 15.39 1.51 3.02
N ASP A 114 14.15 1.88 3.36
CA ASP A 114 13.06 2.13 2.41
C ASP A 114 12.89 3.64 2.26
N PHE A 115 13.87 4.24 1.59
CA PHE A 115 13.90 5.67 1.33
C PHE A 115 12.72 6.06 0.42
N ASP A 116 11.73 6.75 1.00
CA ASP A 116 10.67 7.44 0.26
C ASP A 116 10.77 8.96 0.51
N PRO A 117 11.24 9.75 -0.47
CA PRO A 117 11.35 11.19 -0.32
C PRO A 117 9.99 11.89 -0.26
N ASP A 118 8.92 11.23 -0.74
CA ASP A 118 7.56 11.76 -0.76
C ASP A 118 6.77 11.41 0.51
N CYS A 119 7.18 10.36 1.24
CA CYS A 119 6.55 9.90 2.48
C CYS A 119 7.53 9.92 3.68
N ASN A 120 7.91 11.10 4.15
CA ASN A 120 8.86 11.25 5.27
C ASN A 120 8.23 11.40 6.66
N THR A 121 6.94 11.05 6.81
CA THR A 121 6.20 11.20 8.07
C THR A 121 5.65 9.87 8.56
N LEU A 122 5.92 9.57 9.83
CA LEU A 122 5.40 8.43 10.55
C LEU A 122 4.35 8.92 11.56
N LEU A 123 3.20 8.26 11.62
CA LEU A 123 2.17 8.53 12.62
C LEU A 123 2.41 7.66 13.85
N ARG A 124 2.75 8.29 14.98
CA ARG A 124 3.01 7.58 16.23
C ARG A 124 1.99 7.94 17.29
N TRP A 125 1.54 6.95 18.07
CA TRP A 125 0.75 7.21 19.25
C TRP A 125 1.66 7.55 20.44
N ALA A 126 1.54 8.78 20.95
CA ALA A 126 2.28 9.26 22.11
C ALA A 126 1.38 10.17 22.95
N ASN A 127 1.47 10.09 24.28
CA ASN A 127 0.73 10.96 25.20
C ASN A 127 -0.81 10.98 24.98
N GLY A 128 -1.39 9.85 24.57
CA GLY A 128 -2.82 9.74 24.28
C GLY A 128 -3.28 10.48 23.02
N LYS A 129 -2.35 10.94 22.18
CA LYS A 129 -2.61 11.57 20.89
C LYS A 129 -1.78 10.91 19.79
N LEU A 130 -2.21 11.12 18.55
CA LEU A 130 -1.44 10.75 17.39
C LEU A 130 -0.56 11.94 17.01
N GLU A 131 0.74 11.74 17.00
CA GLU A 131 1.74 12.72 16.66
C GLU A 131 2.39 12.33 15.32
N SER A 132 2.54 13.30 14.43
CA SER A 132 3.31 13.12 13.20
C SER A 132 4.77 13.37 13.54
N VAL A 133 5.61 12.37 13.34
CA VAL A 133 7.06 12.43 13.55
C VAL A 133 7.78 12.14 12.25
N GLN A 134 9.04 12.56 12.15
CA GLN A 134 9.84 12.29 10.96
C GLN A 134 10.20 10.81 10.90
N ASP A 135 9.96 10.20 9.74
CA ASP A 135 10.40 8.84 9.45
C ASP A 135 11.90 8.83 9.16
N SER A 136 12.61 7.85 9.74
CA SER A 136 14.03 7.62 9.49
C SER A 136 14.30 6.89 8.17
N GLY A 137 13.28 6.25 7.58
CA GLY A 137 13.43 5.35 6.43
C GLY A 137 14.03 3.98 6.81
N VAL A 138 14.36 3.75 8.08
CA VAL A 138 14.87 2.47 8.58
C VAL A 138 13.69 1.59 9.01
N LEU A 139 13.64 0.37 8.45
CA LEU A 139 12.64 -0.62 8.81
C LEU A 139 13.30 -1.87 9.39
N GLN A 140 12.70 -2.37 10.47
CA GLN A 140 12.97 -3.71 10.95
C GLN A 140 11.91 -4.65 10.39
N TRP A 141 12.35 -5.67 9.68
CA TRP A 141 11.51 -6.76 9.19
C TRP A 141 11.68 -7.95 10.11
N ILE A 142 10.58 -8.53 10.56
CA ILE A 142 10.56 -9.74 11.35
C ILE A 142 9.96 -10.84 10.50
N LEU A 143 10.71 -11.92 10.33
CA LEU A 143 10.25 -13.16 9.74
C LEU A 143 10.01 -14.13 10.89
N ALA A 144 8.76 -14.33 11.27
CA ALA A 144 8.38 -15.20 12.37
C ALA A 144 7.83 -16.53 11.86
N ARG A 145 8.20 -17.62 12.55
CA ARG A 145 7.57 -18.92 12.35
C ARG A 145 6.34 -19.01 13.24
N THR A 146 5.24 -19.45 12.65
CA THR A 146 4.00 -19.74 13.39
C THR A 146 4.00 -21.17 13.92
N MET A 147 3.17 -21.45 14.93
CA MET A 147 2.93 -22.80 15.43
C MET A 147 2.36 -23.72 14.35
N ALA A 148 1.57 -23.18 13.41
CA ALA A 148 1.05 -23.89 12.25
C ALA A 148 2.12 -24.21 11.17
N GLY A 149 3.36 -23.74 11.36
CA GLY A 149 4.46 -24.04 10.46
C GLY A 149 4.59 -23.10 9.25
N HIS A 150 3.77 -22.06 9.13
CA HIS A 150 3.91 -21.03 8.09
C HIS A 150 4.84 -19.89 8.53
N TRP A 151 5.36 -19.14 7.55
CA TRP A 151 6.08 -17.90 7.78
C TRP A 151 5.10 -16.73 7.85
N LEU A 152 5.34 -15.82 8.80
CA LEU A 152 4.61 -14.57 8.96
C LEU A 152 5.61 -13.42 9.00
N ILE A 153 5.43 -12.45 8.11
CA ILE A 153 6.38 -11.35 7.88
C ILE A 153 5.75 -10.03 8.25
N PHE A 154 6.38 -9.29 9.16
CA PHE A 154 5.91 -7.99 9.60
C PHE A 154 7.03 -6.97 9.65
N LYS A 155 6.71 -5.71 9.41
CA LYS A 155 7.67 -4.59 9.43
C LYS A 155 7.35 -3.59 10.53
N GLU A 156 8.35 -2.98 11.12
CA GLU A 156 8.26 -1.84 12.03
C GLU A 156 9.09 -0.68 11.47
N GLU A 157 8.49 0.49 11.41
CA GLU A 157 9.11 1.75 10.99
C GLU A 157 9.56 2.53 12.23
N TYR A 158 10.68 3.25 12.11
CA TYR A 158 11.27 3.97 13.23
C TYR A 158 11.33 5.47 12.98
N PRO A 159 10.97 6.29 13.97
CA PRO A 159 11.18 7.72 13.86
C PRO A 159 12.67 8.05 13.97
N GLY A 160 13.10 9.08 13.28
CA GLY A 160 14.46 9.59 13.37
C GLY A 160 14.74 10.69 12.36
N ASP A 161 15.93 11.26 12.46
CA ASP A 161 16.38 12.25 11.50
C ASP A 161 16.55 11.56 10.15
N PHE A 162 15.77 12.02 9.17
CA PHE A 162 15.87 11.55 7.80
C PHE A 162 17.25 11.89 7.26
N CYS A 163 18.06 10.86 6.96
CA CYS A 163 19.40 11.05 6.42
C CYS A 163 19.41 10.71 4.93
N TYR A 164 19.86 11.64 4.09
CA TYR A 164 20.04 11.47 2.63
C TYR A 164 21.13 10.43 2.25
N GLY A 165 21.68 9.71 3.22
CA GLY A 165 22.72 8.70 3.01
C GLY A 165 22.15 7.27 2.95
N PRO A 166 22.80 6.36 2.21
CA PRO A 166 22.38 4.95 2.11
C PRO A 166 22.53 4.18 3.44
N VAL A 167 23.20 4.77 4.43
CA VAL A 167 23.51 4.12 5.71
C VAL A 167 22.39 4.38 6.71
N GLY A 168 21.41 3.49 6.72
CA GLY A 168 20.43 3.42 7.81
C GLY A 168 21.14 3.06 9.12
N ARG A 169 20.79 3.74 10.22
CA ARG A 169 21.29 3.40 11.54
C ARG A 169 20.24 2.55 12.26
N MET A 170 20.62 1.34 12.66
CA MET A 170 19.73 0.50 13.47
C MET A 170 19.36 1.24 14.77
N PRO A 171 18.08 1.25 15.16
CA PRO A 171 17.66 1.71 16.47
C PRO A 171 18.38 0.94 17.58
N GLU A 172 18.56 1.58 18.73
CA GLU A 172 19.04 0.92 19.94
C GLU A 172 18.22 -0.35 20.24
N ALA A 173 18.88 -1.44 20.67
CA ALA A 173 18.24 -2.74 20.86
C ALA A 173 16.93 -2.69 21.69
N LYS A 174 16.87 -1.85 22.73
CA LYS A 174 15.69 -1.66 23.58
C LYS A 174 14.49 -1.00 22.87
N LYS A 175 14.72 -0.34 21.75
CA LYS A 175 13.69 0.32 20.93
C LYS A 175 13.22 -0.59 19.79
N GLN A 176 13.97 -1.64 19.47
CA GLN A 176 13.63 -2.57 18.40
C GLN A 176 12.39 -3.38 18.78
N LEU A 177 11.58 -3.75 17.79
CA LEU A 177 10.40 -4.57 17.97
C LEU A 177 10.81 -5.94 18.53
N GLN A 178 10.19 -6.31 19.65
CA GLN A 178 10.32 -7.62 20.28
C GLN A 178 8.96 -8.31 20.25
N PRO A 179 8.74 -9.28 19.35
CA PRO A 179 7.46 -9.97 19.23
C PRO A 179 7.20 -10.87 20.44
N CYS A 180 5.92 -11.03 20.80
CA CYS A 180 5.46 -12.04 21.75
C CYS A 180 4.70 -13.17 21.05
N GLN A 181 4.44 -14.24 21.79
CA GLN A 181 3.83 -15.47 21.30
C GLN A 181 2.50 -15.23 20.59
N GLN A 182 1.64 -14.38 21.13
CA GLN A 182 0.30 -14.17 20.57
C GLN A 182 0.29 -12.88 19.76
N LEU A 183 0.03 -13.00 18.46
CA LEU A 183 -0.14 -11.87 17.55
C LEU A 183 -1.61 -11.78 17.15
N ALA A 184 -2.21 -10.62 17.35
CA ALA A 184 -3.50 -10.27 16.78
C ALA A 184 -3.33 -9.11 15.80
N ILE A 185 -3.82 -9.26 14.57
CA ILE A 185 -3.87 -8.22 13.55
C ILE A 185 -5.34 -7.82 13.37
N ALA A 186 -5.61 -6.52 13.46
CA ALA A 186 -6.94 -5.98 13.28
C ALA A 186 -7.10 -5.43 11.87
N PHE A 187 -8.21 -5.75 11.22
CA PHE A 187 -8.61 -5.27 9.91
C PHE A 187 -9.92 -4.51 9.98
N ALA A 188 -10.09 -3.56 9.07
CA ALA A 188 -11.39 -2.94 8.85
C ALA A 188 -12.36 -4.00 8.26
N PRO A 189 -13.56 -4.20 8.84
CA PRO A 189 -14.45 -5.28 8.45
C PRO A 189 -14.86 -5.26 6.97
N GLY A 190 -14.89 -6.43 6.33
CA GLY A 190 -15.21 -6.57 4.91
C GLY A 190 -14.23 -5.85 3.98
N THR A 191 -13.04 -5.52 4.47
CA THR A 191 -11.95 -4.91 3.71
C THR A 191 -10.65 -5.67 3.96
N ASN A 192 -9.65 -5.38 3.14
CA ASN A 192 -8.28 -5.87 3.32
C ASN A 192 -7.37 -4.77 3.92
N LEU A 193 -7.94 -3.81 4.66
CA LEU A 193 -7.18 -2.71 5.26
C LEU A 193 -6.72 -3.08 6.68
N PRO A 194 -5.41 -3.26 6.91
CA PRO A 194 -4.88 -3.43 8.26
C PRO A 194 -4.99 -2.14 9.06
N LEU A 195 -5.47 -2.25 10.30
CA LEU A 195 -5.65 -1.14 11.23
C LEU A 195 -4.52 -1.07 12.27
N GLY A 196 -3.93 -2.23 12.57
CA GLY A 196 -2.86 -2.34 13.54
C GLY A 196 -2.67 -3.77 14.01
N ARG A 197 -1.69 -3.95 14.89
CA ARG A 197 -1.36 -5.24 15.49
C ARG A 197 -1.12 -5.10 16.98
N ARG A 198 -1.35 -6.18 17.72
CA ARG A 198 -1.06 -6.31 19.15
C ARG A 198 -0.31 -7.61 19.40
N PHE A 199 0.73 -7.54 20.21
CA PHE A 199 1.41 -8.69 20.77
C PHE A 199 0.96 -8.93 22.21
N ASP A 200 0.85 -10.20 22.61
CA ASP A 200 0.52 -10.63 23.97
C ASP A 200 1.29 -11.91 24.34
N GLY A 201 1.33 -12.23 25.63
CA GLY A 201 2.06 -13.38 26.17
C GLY A 201 3.57 -13.19 26.26
N SER A 202 4.29 -14.30 26.35
CA SER A 202 5.75 -14.30 26.55
C SER A 202 6.49 -13.88 25.27
N PRO A 203 7.67 -13.22 25.39
CA PRO A 203 8.53 -12.94 24.24
C PRO A 203 8.91 -14.24 23.51
N ILE A 204 8.95 -14.21 22.18
CA ILE A 204 9.45 -15.35 21.40
C ILE A 204 10.98 -15.33 21.31
N PRO A 205 11.63 -16.49 21.12
CA PRO A 205 13.03 -16.52 20.73
C PRO A 205 13.26 -15.74 19.44
N MET A 206 14.12 -14.72 19.53
CA MET A 206 14.48 -13.84 18.41
C MET A 206 15.96 -13.97 18.07
N VAL A 207 16.26 -14.16 16.79
CA VAL A 207 17.59 -14.01 16.23
C VAL A 207 17.71 -12.60 15.66
N ASN A 208 18.41 -11.72 16.36
CA ASN A 208 18.67 -10.38 15.86
C ASN A 208 19.87 -10.38 14.93
N THR A 209 19.68 -10.00 13.67
CA THR A 209 20.77 -9.99 12.68
C THR A 209 21.20 -8.57 12.34
N PRO A 210 22.47 -8.37 11.95
CA PRO A 210 22.91 -7.13 11.33
C PRO A 210 22.57 -7.09 9.82
N TYR A 211 21.78 -8.04 9.30
CA TYR A 211 21.58 -8.23 7.87
C TYR A 211 20.74 -7.11 7.26
N TRP A 212 21.34 -6.36 6.34
CA TRP A 212 20.66 -5.35 5.52
C TRP A 212 20.27 -5.97 4.18
N MET A 213 18.96 -5.97 3.91
CA MET A 213 18.42 -6.47 2.65
C MET A 213 18.78 -5.55 1.49
N SER A 214 19.07 -6.16 0.35
CA SER A 214 19.13 -5.43 -0.93
C SER A 214 17.73 -4.97 -1.36
N VAL A 215 17.66 -3.99 -2.27
CA VAL A 215 16.40 -3.47 -2.84
C VAL A 215 15.55 -4.59 -3.45
N ASN A 216 16.19 -5.54 -4.15
CA ASN A 216 15.50 -6.67 -4.77
C ASN A 216 14.93 -7.65 -3.74
N GLU A 217 15.65 -7.89 -2.64
CA GLU A 217 15.18 -8.71 -1.54
C GLU A 217 14.01 -8.05 -0.82
N LEU A 218 14.11 -6.75 -0.53
CA LEU A 218 13.05 -5.96 0.07
C LEU A 218 11.77 -6.02 -0.76
N LYS A 219 11.87 -5.73 -2.06
CA LYS A 219 10.71 -5.76 -2.97
C LYS A 219 10.04 -7.14 -2.96
N ARG A 220 10.83 -8.20 -3.13
CA ARG A 220 10.30 -9.57 -3.16
C ARG A 220 9.75 -10.01 -1.80
N LEU A 221 10.32 -9.55 -0.69
CA LEU A 221 9.81 -9.85 0.65
C LEU A 221 8.46 -9.17 0.88
N ALA A 222 8.32 -7.91 0.48
CA ALA A 222 7.07 -7.16 0.58
C ALA A 222 5.95 -7.79 -0.26
N GLU A 223 6.28 -8.28 -1.47
CA GLU A 223 5.37 -9.04 -2.31
C GLU A 223 4.96 -10.37 -1.66
N ALA A 224 5.92 -11.17 -1.18
CA ALA A 224 5.64 -12.45 -0.52
C ALA A 224 4.86 -12.31 0.81
N ALA A 225 4.94 -11.15 1.46
CA ALA A 225 4.21 -10.82 2.68
C ALA A 225 2.83 -10.21 2.41
N HIS A 226 2.49 -9.92 1.15
CA HIS A 226 1.22 -9.32 0.76
C HIS A 226 0.82 -8.04 1.53
N HIS A 227 1.81 -7.19 1.87
CA HIS A 227 1.56 -6.00 2.70
C HIS A 227 0.71 -4.92 2.01
N TRP A 228 0.71 -4.88 0.68
CA TRP A 228 0.07 -3.83 -0.11
C TRP A 228 -1.20 -4.27 -0.83
N MET A 229 -1.24 -5.54 -1.25
CA MET A 229 -2.36 -6.10 -1.99
C MET A 229 -2.46 -7.57 -1.65
N PHE A 230 -3.60 -7.96 -1.07
CA PHE A 230 -3.97 -9.36 -0.87
C PHE A 230 -5.45 -9.51 -1.17
N PHE A 231 -5.82 -10.68 -1.66
CA PHE A 231 -7.20 -11.12 -1.81
C PHE A 231 -7.24 -12.60 -1.48
N ALA A 232 -8.34 -13.08 -0.90
CA ALA A 232 -8.49 -14.50 -0.63
C ALA A 232 -8.14 -15.32 -1.89
N PRO A 233 -7.30 -16.37 -1.76
CA PRO A 233 -6.87 -17.02 -0.52
C PRO A 233 -5.66 -16.38 0.19
N ASP A 234 -5.02 -15.36 -0.39
CA ASP A 234 -3.85 -14.69 0.19
C ASP A 234 -4.24 -13.91 1.45
N ARG A 235 -3.37 -13.97 2.46
CA ARG A 235 -3.57 -13.33 3.77
C ARG A 235 -2.44 -12.35 4.06
N TYR A 236 -2.77 -11.24 4.69
CA TYR A 236 -1.79 -10.22 5.06
C TYR A 236 -0.68 -10.82 5.93
N ALA A 237 0.57 -10.49 5.62
CA ALA A 237 1.77 -10.96 6.30
C ALA A 237 2.05 -12.47 6.21
N VAL A 238 1.11 -13.31 5.76
CA VAL A 238 1.29 -14.76 5.68
C VAL A 238 1.92 -15.13 4.34
N VAL A 239 3.04 -15.85 4.41
CA VAL A 239 3.76 -16.29 3.22
C VAL A 239 3.11 -17.55 2.65
N ASN A 240 2.83 -17.52 1.35
CA ASN A 240 2.32 -18.68 0.62
C ASN A 240 3.41 -19.75 0.44
N ASP A 241 2.99 -21.00 0.26
CA ASP A 241 3.91 -22.14 0.12
C ASP A 241 4.92 -21.98 -1.04
N GLN A 242 4.49 -21.32 -2.13
CA GLN A 242 5.34 -21.03 -3.29
C GLN A 242 6.56 -20.13 -2.94
N ASP A 243 6.40 -19.25 -1.95
CA ASP A 243 7.42 -18.28 -1.54
C ASP A 243 8.18 -18.72 -0.30
N ALA A 244 7.65 -19.70 0.45
CA ALA A 244 8.23 -20.20 1.69
C ALA A 244 9.68 -20.69 1.53
N ALA A 245 10.00 -21.38 0.43
CA ALA A 245 11.36 -21.85 0.16
C ALA A 245 12.33 -20.69 -0.12
N TRP A 246 11.86 -19.61 -0.73
CA TRP A 246 12.67 -18.42 -0.95
C TRP A 246 12.90 -17.66 0.36
N VAL A 247 11.86 -17.50 1.18
CA VAL A 247 11.96 -16.88 2.52
C VAL A 247 12.93 -17.68 3.39
N GLN A 248 12.84 -19.01 3.38
CA GLN A 248 13.78 -19.86 4.12
C GLN A 248 15.24 -19.59 3.71
N ARG A 249 15.55 -19.53 2.41
CA ARG A 249 16.92 -19.21 1.96
C ARG A 249 17.39 -17.83 2.41
N MET A 250 16.48 -16.86 2.51
CA MET A 250 16.81 -15.54 3.07
C MET A 250 17.13 -15.64 4.56
N VAL A 251 16.33 -16.38 5.33
CA VAL A 251 16.59 -16.67 6.74
C VAL A 251 17.96 -17.33 6.92
N ASP A 252 18.28 -18.35 6.12
CA ASP A 252 19.55 -19.08 6.21
C ASP A 252 20.74 -18.15 5.94
N ARG A 253 20.65 -17.28 4.93
CA ARG A 253 21.67 -16.25 4.65
C ARG A 253 21.83 -15.26 5.81
N ALA A 254 20.72 -14.80 6.37
CA ALA A 254 20.75 -13.85 7.47
C ALA A 254 21.31 -14.48 8.75
N GLN A 255 20.99 -15.75 9.04
CA GLN A 255 21.57 -16.48 10.16
C GLN A 255 23.08 -16.68 10.00
N ALA A 256 23.54 -17.01 8.79
CA ALA A 256 24.97 -17.14 8.50
C ALA A 256 25.74 -15.83 8.79
N SER A 257 25.09 -14.66 8.70
CA SER A 257 25.72 -13.36 9.00
C SER A 257 26.01 -13.12 10.49
N VAL A 258 25.38 -13.89 11.40
CA VAL A 258 25.53 -13.73 12.86
C VAL A 258 26.61 -14.66 13.43
N GLY A 259 27.12 -15.62 12.65
CA GLY A 259 28.04 -16.66 13.12
C GLY A 259 27.34 -17.74 13.97
N PRO A 260 28.06 -18.79 14.42
CA PRO A 260 27.48 -19.85 15.23
C PRO A 260 26.96 -19.30 16.56
N GLN A 261 25.65 -19.46 16.80
CA GLN A 261 25.05 -19.11 18.09
C GLN A 261 25.41 -20.16 19.15
N PRO A 262 25.80 -19.76 20.37
CA PRO A 262 25.95 -20.73 21.46
C PRO A 262 24.61 -21.41 21.73
N ALA A 263 24.63 -22.74 21.82
CA ALA A 263 23.46 -23.53 22.19
C ALA A 263 22.91 -23.03 23.52
N ARG A 264 21.62 -22.66 23.55
CA ARG A 264 20.87 -22.37 24.77
C ARG A 264 20.31 -23.65 25.36
#